data_AF-A0A920NCI3-F1
#
_entry.id   AF-A0A920NCI3-F1
#
_cell.length_a   1.000
_cell.length_b   1.000
_cell.length_c   1.000
_cell.angle_alpha   90.00
_cell.angle_beta   90.00
_cell.angle_gamma   90.00
#
_symmetry.space_group_name_H-M   'P 1'
#
loop_
_entity.id
_entity.type
_entity.pdbx_description
1 polymer ?
#
loop_
_entity_poly.entity_id
_entity_poly.type
_entity_poly.pdbx_seq_one_letter_code
_entity_poly.pdbx_strand_id
1 'polypeptide(L)'
;MCILEHPDFAETISTIARTKTITLEGVMETGPVAVEKVTLDPKEALDFADLLLLIVPAYAHRPFAQFCAPHLKNSHTVVIMPGTMGTLEWNEISKEFGVSELRCRG
;
A
#
# COMPACT_ATOMS: atom_id res chain seq x y z
N MET A 1 8.51 -8.76 -2.52
CA MET A 1 7.45 -7.82 -2.08
C MET A 1 7.92 -6.38 -2.24
N CYS A 2 7.00 -5.44 -2.41
CA CYS A 2 7.28 -3.99 -2.47
C CYS A 2 6.64 -3.28 -1.27
N ILE A 3 7.36 -2.35 -0.66
CA ILE A 3 6.86 -1.46 0.39
C ILE A 3 6.78 -0.05 -0.17
N LEU A 4 5.59 0.53 -0.11
CA LEU A 4 5.33 1.94 -0.39
C LEU A 4 5.13 2.66 0.94
N GLU A 5 5.76 3.82 1.11
CA GLU A 5 5.51 4.74 2.22
C GLU A 5 5.13 6.12 1.67
N HIS A 6 4.31 6.85 2.43
CA HIS A 6 3.97 8.21 2.07
C HIS A 6 5.19 9.13 2.28
N PRO A 7 5.49 10.07 1.36
CA PRO A 7 6.68 10.93 1.45
C PRO A 7 6.84 11.68 2.78
N ASP A 8 5.73 12.10 3.39
CA ASP A 8 5.71 12.76 4.71
C ASP A 8 6.29 11.89 5.85
N PHE A 9 6.40 10.58 5.64
CA PHE A 9 6.91 9.61 6.59
C PHE A 9 8.18 8.89 6.09
N ALA A 10 8.89 9.42 5.09
CA ALA A 10 10.06 8.76 4.47
C ALA A 10 11.13 8.24 5.46
N GLU A 11 11.30 8.91 6.60
CA GLU A 11 12.27 8.52 7.63
C GLU A 11 11.95 7.16 8.27
N THR A 12 10.67 6.74 8.32
CA THR A 12 10.22 5.48 8.97
C THR A 12 10.77 4.25 8.25
N ILE A 13 10.96 4.33 6.93
CA ILE A 13 11.40 3.22 6.08
C ILE A 13 12.88 3.29 5.69
N SER A 14 13.61 4.33 6.12
CA SER A 14 15.02 4.57 5.78
C SER A 14 15.92 3.35 6.07
N THR A 15 15.69 2.68 7.19
CA THR A 15 16.44 1.48 7.57
C THR A 15 16.12 0.30 6.66
N ILE A 16 14.84 0.07 6.35
CA ILE A 16 14.39 -1.04 5.50
C ILE A 16 14.84 -0.81 4.06
N ALA A 17 14.85 0.43 3.58
CA ALA A 17 15.39 0.79 2.27
C ALA A 17 16.88 0.42 2.14
N ARG A 18 17.65 0.57 3.22
CA ARG A 18 19.07 0.22 3.27
C ARG A 18 19.31 -1.29 3.42
N THR A 19 18.59 -1.96 4.30
CA THR A 19 18.82 -3.39 4.60
C THR A 19 18.09 -4.33 3.64
N LYS A 20 17.01 -3.86 3.00
CA LYS A 20 16.08 -4.64 2.17
C LYS A 20 15.60 -5.93 2.82
N THR A 21 15.57 -5.96 4.14
CA THR A 21 15.27 -7.15 4.93
C THR A 21 14.36 -6.74 6.07
N ILE A 22 13.26 -7.48 6.23
CA ILE A 22 12.42 -7.43 7.42
C ILE A 22 12.54 -8.76 8.17
N THR A 23 12.57 -8.71 9.50
CA THR A 23 12.58 -9.92 10.32
C THR A 23 11.15 -10.26 10.71
N LEU A 24 10.68 -11.44 10.32
CA LEU A 24 9.44 -11.99 10.81
C LEU A 24 9.69 -12.70 12.13
N GLU A 25 8.91 -12.33 13.13
CA GLU A 25 8.84 -13.02 14.41
C GLU A 25 7.41 -13.56 14.59
N GLY A 26 7.24 -14.88 14.47
CA GLY A 26 5.95 -15.54 14.56
C GLY A 26 6.05 -16.91 15.22
N VAL A 27 4.89 -17.47 15.60
CA VAL A 27 4.81 -18.78 16.27
C VAL A 27 5.16 -19.94 15.32
N MET A 28 4.98 -19.75 14.00
CA MET A 28 5.15 -20.80 13.00
C MET A 28 6.44 -20.64 12.18
N GLU A 29 6.80 -19.40 11.80
CA GLU A 29 8.01 -19.10 11.04
C GLU A 29 8.69 -17.85 11.60
N THR A 30 10.01 -17.92 11.75
CA THR A 30 10.87 -16.82 12.16
C THR A 30 12.04 -16.72 11.19
N GLY A 31 12.38 -15.51 10.75
CA GLY A 31 13.52 -15.31 9.86
C GLY A 31 13.49 -14.04 9.01
N PRO A 32 14.62 -13.71 8.35
CA PRO A 32 14.70 -12.59 7.43
C PRO A 32 13.90 -12.86 6.16
N VAL A 33 13.06 -11.92 5.77
CA VAL A 33 12.38 -11.93 4.48
C VAL A 33 12.85 -10.76 3.64
N ALA A 34 13.20 -11.07 2.39
CA ALA A 34 13.70 -10.09 1.44
C ALA A 34 12.58 -9.15 0.97
N VAL A 35 12.87 -7.85 1.03
CA VAL A 35 12.06 -6.79 0.42
C VAL A 35 12.73 -6.42 -0.90
N GLU A 36 12.01 -6.64 -1.99
CA GLU A 36 12.55 -6.45 -3.34
C GLU A 36 12.67 -4.96 -3.67
N LYS A 37 11.66 -4.20 -3.26
CA LYS A 37 11.57 -2.77 -3.50
C LYS A 37 11.01 -2.03 -2.29
N VAL A 38 11.62 -0.89 -1.98
CA VAL A 38 11.12 0.10 -1.03
C VAL A 38 11.08 1.41 -1.80
N THR A 39 9.92 2.07 -1.85
CA THR A 39 9.73 3.27 -2.66
C THR A 39 8.82 4.30 -1.98
N LEU A 40 8.98 5.55 -2.40
CA LEU A 40 8.11 6.67 -2.08
C LEU A 40 7.29 7.12 -3.29
N ASP A 41 7.41 6.40 -4.42
CA ASP A 41 6.66 6.67 -5.65
C ASP A 41 5.50 5.66 -5.78
N PRO A 42 4.24 6.10 -5.73
CA PRO A 42 3.09 5.21 -5.82
C PRO A 42 3.02 4.54 -7.20
N LYS A 43 3.47 5.20 -8.28
CA LYS A 43 3.50 4.60 -9.61
C LYS A 43 4.40 3.37 -9.63
N GLU A 44 5.57 3.46 -9.01
CA GLU A 44 6.50 2.35 -8.93
C GLU A 44 5.96 1.15 -8.16
N ALA A 45 5.22 1.40 -7.08
CA ALA A 45 4.61 0.35 -6.28
C ALA A 45 3.43 -0.31 -7.02
N LEU A 46 2.61 0.48 -7.70
CA LEU A 46 1.44 0.02 -8.44
C LEU A 46 1.80 -0.70 -9.75
N ASP A 47 2.92 -0.36 -10.39
CA ASP A 47 3.45 -1.13 -11.51
C ASP A 47 4.12 -2.45 -11.06
N PHE A 48 4.47 -2.57 -9.77
CA PHE A 48 5.11 -3.76 -9.22
C PHE A 48 4.12 -4.89 -8.89
N ALA A 49 2.91 -4.57 -8.43
CA ALA A 49 1.93 -5.58 -8.01
C ALA A 49 0.47 -5.15 -8.21
N ASP A 50 -0.38 -6.12 -8.56
CA ASP A 50 -1.83 -5.92 -8.63
C ASP A 50 -2.53 -6.05 -7.27
N LEU A 51 -1.93 -6.73 -6.28
CA LEU A 51 -2.49 -6.86 -4.93
C LEU A 51 -1.83 -5.86 -3.98
N LEU A 52 -2.65 -4.99 -3.40
CA LEU A 52 -2.23 -3.88 -2.54
C LEU A 52 -2.75 -4.12 -1.13
N LEU A 53 -1.84 -4.25 -0.16
CA LEU A 53 -2.17 -4.40 1.25
C LEU A 53 -1.97 -3.05 1.95
N LEU A 54 -3.07 -2.35 2.22
CA LEU A 54 -3.04 -1.08 2.93
C LEU A 54 -3.16 -1.34 4.43
N ILE A 55 -2.00 -1.45 5.09
CA ILE A 55 -1.89 -1.73 6.53
C ILE A 55 -1.54 -0.44 7.26
N VAL A 56 -2.52 0.45 7.38
CA VAL A 56 -2.34 1.78 8.00
C VAL A 56 -3.54 2.11 8.89
N PRO A 57 -3.36 3.01 9.88
CA PRO A 57 -4.47 3.51 10.70
C PRO A 57 -5.58 4.14 9.85
N ALA A 58 -6.82 4.17 10.38
CA ALA A 58 -7.99 4.65 9.65
C ALA A 58 -7.85 6.07 9.09
N TYR A 59 -7.19 6.98 9.81
CA TYR A 59 -6.97 8.36 9.36
C TYR A 59 -6.08 8.47 8.11
N ALA A 60 -5.30 7.43 7.79
CA ALA A 60 -4.39 7.41 6.67
C ALA A 60 -5.01 6.78 5.40
N HIS A 61 -6.22 6.21 5.47
CA HIS A 61 -6.87 5.61 4.31
C HIS A 61 -7.09 6.61 3.17
N ARG A 62 -7.70 7.76 3.46
CA ARG A 62 -7.95 8.84 2.49
C ARG A 62 -6.65 9.43 1.90
N PRO A 63 -5.63 9.83 2.68
CA PRO A 63 -4.36 10.29 2.14
C PRO A 63 -3.74 9.29 1.15
N PHE A 64 -3.69 8.00 1.51
CA PHE A 64 -3.14 6.98 0.63
C PHE A 64 -4.00 6.73 -0.61
N ALA A 65 -5.34 6.83 -0.50
CA ALA A 65 -6.22 6.74 -1.66
C ALA A 65 -5.89 7.86 -2.67
N GLN A 66 -5.77 9.11 -2.22
CA GLN A 66 -5.42 10.25 -3.08
C GLN A 66 -4.03 10.12 -3.68
N PHE A 67 -3.08 9.63 -2.88
CA PHE A 67 -1.70 9.42 -3.30
C PHE A 67 -1.58 8.35 -4.41
N CYS A 68 -2.34 7.27 -4.30
CA CYS A 68 -2.31 6.15 -5.25
C CYS A 68 -3.22 6.37 -6.47
N ALA A 69 -4.31 7.12 -6.33
CA ALA A 69 -5.37 7.21 -7.33
C ALA A 69 -4.93 7.56 -8.76
N PRO A 70 -3.98 8.49 -9.01
CA PRO A 70 -3.52 8.82 -10.36
C PRO A 70 -2.91 7.65 -11.14
N HIS A 71 -2.52 6.58 -10.45
CA HIS A 71 -1.82 5.43 -11.02
C HIS A 71 -2.59 4.12 -10.82
N LEU A 72 -3.78 4.17 -10.23
CA LEU A 72 -4.63 2.99 -10.07
C LEU A 72 -5.15 2.50 -11.43
N LYS A 73 -5.29 1.18 -11.55
CA LYS A 73 -5.84 0.48 -12.70
C LYS A 73 -6.93 -0.46 -12.22
N ASN A 74 -7.87 -0.81 -13.10
CA ASN A 74 -8.94 -1.77 -12.78
C ASN A 74 -8.41 -3.18 -12.45
N SER A 75 -7.16 -3.52 -12.80
CA SER A 75 -6.53 -4.78 -12.40
C SER A 75 -6.18 -4.83 -10.91
N HIS A 76 -6.02 -3.67 -10.26
CA HIS A 76 -5.60 -3.62 -8.88
C HIS A 76 -6.71 -4.07 -7.93
N THR A 77 -6.30 -4.80 -6.89
CA THR A 77 -7.12 -5.19 -5.75
C THR A 77 -6.52 -4.60 -4.49
N VAL A 78 -7.30 -3.83 -3.75
CA VAL A 78 -6.88 -3.17 -2.51
C VAL A 78 -7.52 -3.90 -1.33
N VAL A 79 -6.71 -4.36 -0.38
CA VAL A 79 -7.14 -4.90 0.90
C VAL A 79 -6.73 -3.91 1.99
N ILE A 80 -7.69 -3.37 2.71
CA ILE A 80 -7.49 -2.36 3.74
C ILE A 80 -7.61 -3.02 5.11
N MET A 81 -6.61 -2.83 5.96
CA MET A 81 -6.62 -3.38 7.30
C MET A 81 -6.10 -2.36 8.32
N PRO A 82 -6.89 -2.00 9.34
CA PRO A 82 -8.29 -2.38 9.59
C PRO A 82 -9.27 -1.72 8.59
N GLY A 83 -10.30 -2.44 8.11
CA GLY A 83 -11.21 -1.99 7.04
C GLY A 83 -12.30 -0.97 7.40
N THR A 84 -12.14 -0.17 8.46
CA THR A 84 -13.17 0.76 8.92
C THR A 84 -13.36 1.94 7.95
N MET A 85 -14.36 1.86 7.07
CA MET A 85 -14.76 2.86 6.06
C MET A 85 -13.74 3.16 4.94
N GLY A 86 -12.48 2.73 5.04
CA GLY A 86 -11.47 2.96 4.00
C GLY A 86 -11.90 2.49 2.60
N THR A 87 -12.68 1.41 2.51
CA THR A 87 -13.20 0.92 1.23
C THR A 87 -14.12 1.93 0.52
N LEU A 88 -14.89 2.72 1.27
CA LEU A 88 -15.74 3.76 0.70
C LEU A 88 -14.89 4.90 0.13
N GLU A 89 -13.90 5.38 0.90
CA GLU A 89 -13.00 6.46 0.49
C GLU A 89 -12.20 6.08 -0.76
N TRP A 90 -11.65 4.86 -0.80
CA TRP A 90 -10.91 4.37 -1.96
C TRP A 90 -11.78 4.24 -3.20
N ASN A 91 -13.02 3.76 -3.06
CA ASN A 91 -13.96 3.66 -4.19
C ASN A 91 -14.46 5.04 -4.67
N GLU A 92 -14.62 6.01 -3.77
CA GLU A 92 -15.00 7.38 -4.14
C GLU A 92 -13.87 8.06 -4.92
N ILE A 93 -12.67 8.07 -4.34
CA ILE A 93 -11.52 8.76 -4.90
C ILE A 93 -11.06 8.11 -6.21
N SER A 94 -11.02 6.78 -6.29
CA SER A 94 -10.63 6.10 -7.54
C SER A 94 -11.51 6.47 -8.74
N LYS A 95 -12.81 6.71 -8.52
CA LYS A 95 -13.73 7.17 -9.58
C LYS A 95 -13.41 8.57 -10.08
N GLU A 96 -12.95 9.47 -9.20
CA GLU A 96 -12.50 10.81 -9.60
C GLU A 96 -11.31 10.76 -10.58
N PHE A 97 -10.53 9.69 -10.53
CA PHE A 97 -9.38 9.44 -11.40
C PHE A 97 -9.66 8.44 -12.55
N GLY A 98 -10.94 8.15 -12.83
CA GLY A 98 -11.35 7.33 -13.97
C GLY A 98 -11.31 5.82 -13.75
N VAL A 99 -11.12 5.36 -12.51
CA VAL A 99 -11.15 3.94 -12.13
C VAL A 99 -12.52 3.61 -11.56
N SER A 100 -13.40 3.02 -12.39
CA SER A 100 -14.80 2.78 -12.03
C SER A 100 -15.04 1.45 -11.29
N GLU A 101 -14.14 0.47 -11.43
CA GLU A 101 -14.32 -0.91 -10.94
C GLU A 101 -13.17 -1.37 -10.02
N LEU A 102 -12.66 -0.50 -9.16
CA LEU A 102 -11.62 -0.87 -8.20
C LEU A 102 -12.14 -1.96 -7.25
N ARG A 103 -11.42 -3.09 -7.16
CA ARG A 103 -11.73 -4.16 -6.22
C ARG A 103 -11.15 -3.81 -4.85
N CYS A 104 -11.95 -3.18 -3.99
CA CYS A 104 -11.52 -2.83 -2.64
C CYS A 104 -12.22 -3.68 -1.56
N ARG A 105 -11.46 -4.21 -0.60
CA ARG A 105 -11.89 -5.08 0.50
C ARG A 105 -11.36 -4.53 1.83
N GLY A 106 -12.13 -4.68 2.90
CA GLY A 106 -11.78 -4.28 4.27
C GLY A 106 -11.88 -5.43 5.26
#